data_AF-A0A8T7ISN7-F1
#
_entry.id   AF-A0A8T7ISN7-F1
#
_cell.length_a   1.000
_cell.length_b   1.000
_cell.length_c   1.000
_cell.angle_alpha   90.00
_cell.angle_beta   90.00
_cell.angle_gamma   90.00
#
_symmetry.space_group_name_H-M   'P 1'
#
loop_
_entity.id
_entity.type
_entity.pdbx_description
1 polymer ?
#
loop_
_entity_poly.entity_id
_entity_poly.type
_entity_poly.pdbx_seq_one_letter_code
_entity_poly.pdbx_strand_id
1 'polypeptide(L)'
;MDLDDLVEQISLVNLESFKYLCFVFVTALLIRYVISRSFTFFMNRRNAAVIDACLYGLERPIIFSVWVLAVERINQYRIAYYGVEGQRIENLAILAFVWLVVWSLWRFARRLEQNLVSDDFDRIPLDAGTADAFRMTLRALAFAFGVLVSMQVIGVPLSSLVAFGSASGLMVGYAAKDLVANFAGAVMLRLDRPFT
;
A
#
# COMPACT_ATOMS: atom_id res chain seq x y z
N MET A 1 28.70 13.50 35.52
CA MET A 1 27.29 13.56 35.11
C MET A 1 26.52 13.27 36.38
N ASP A 2 25.90 14.30 36.94
CA ASP A 2 25.30 14.23 38.26
C ASP A 2 23.96 13.48 38.20
N LEU A 3 23.54 12.90 39.31
CA LEU A 3 22.31 12.12 39.40
C LEU A 3 21.09 12.98 39.02
N ASP A 4 21.12 14.27 39.36
CA ASP A 4 20.07 15.24 39.05
C ASP A 4 19.98 15.51 37.53
N ASP A 5 21.11 15.63 36.83
CA ASP A 5 21.13 15.75 35.37
C ASP A 5 20.50 14.52 34.71
N LEU A 6 20.83 13.31 35.18
CA LEU A 6 20.25 12.07 34.66
C LEU A 6 18.73 11.99 34.87
N VAL A 7 18.24 12.41 36.03
CA VAL A 7 16.81 12.42 36.35
C VAL A 7 16.07 13.44 35.50
N GLU A 8 16.61 14.65 35.35
CA GLU A 8 16.04 15.69 34.48
C GLU A 8 16.00 15.19 33.03
N GLN A 9 17.08 14.54 32.58
CA GLN A 9 17.16 14.00 31.23
C GLN A 9 16.09 12.92 30.95
N ILE A 10 15.91 11.97 31.87
CA ILE A 10 14.90 10.92 31.77
C ILE A 10 13.49 11.52 31.78
N SER A 11 13.25 12.54 32.60
CA SER A 11 11.94 13.18 32.70
C SER A 11 11.53 13.88 31.40
N LEU A 12 12.47 14.57 30.73
CA LEU A 12 12.24 15.26 29.47
C LEU A 12 11.95 14.29 28.31
N VAL A 13 12.73 13.21 28.20
CA VAL A 13 12.51 12.18 27.17
C VAL A 13 11.13 11.51 27.34
N ASN A 14 10.72 11.23 28.58
CA ASN A 14 9.41 10.65 28.86
C ASN A 14 8.27 11.60 28.48
N LEU A 15 8.40 12.90 28.78
CA LEU A 15 7.38 13.89 28.46
C LEU A 15 7.22 14.09 26.95
N GLU A 16 8.31 14.20 26.20
CA GLU A 16 8.26 14.32 24.73
C GLU A 16 7.68 13.05 24.09
N SER A 17 8.12 11.86 24.55
CA SER A 17 7.57 10.59 24.07
C SER A 17 6.06 10.49 24.29
N PHE A 18 5.56 10.98 25.44
CA PHE A 18 4.13 11.04 25.74
C PHE A 18 3.39 11.99 24.79
N LYS A 19 3.92 13.19 24.51
CA LYS A 19 3.33 14.12 23.54
C LYS A 19 3.21 13.51 22.15
N TYR A 20 4.23 12.82 21.66
CA TYR A 20 4.18 12.14 20.36
C TYR A 20 3.14 11.02 20.33
N LEU A 21 3.04 10.21 21.39
CA LEU A 21 2.00 9.19 21.51
C LEU A 21 0.60 9.79 21.48
N CYS A 22 0.36 10.89 22.21
CA CYS A 22 -0.92 11.60 22.16
C CYS A 22 -1.22 12.15 20.76
N PHE A 23 -0.25 12.77 20.10
CA PHE A 23 -0.42 13.27 18.73
C PHE A 23 -0.76 12.15 17.73
N VAL A 24 -0.05 11.03 17.82
CA VAL A 24 -0.28 9.82 17.01
C VAL A 24 -1.67 9.24 17.25
N PHE A 25 -2.09 9.17 18.52
CA PHE A 25 -3.42 8.69 18.87
C PHE A 25 -4.53 9.60 18.32
N VAL A 26 -4.38 10.92 18.48
CA VAL A 26 -5.35 11.92 17.96
C VAL A 26 -5.41 11.88 16.43
N THR A 27 -4.28 11.82 15.74
CA THR A 27 -4.24 11.73 14.27
C THR A 27 -4.86 10.43 13.76
N ALA A 28 -4.60 9.29 14.41
CA ALA A 28 -5.25 8.02 14.08
C ALA A 28 -6.78 8.08 14.27
N LEU A 29 -7.25 8.70 15.36
CA LEU A 29 -8.69 8.93 15.59
C LEU A 29 -9.30 9.86 14.55
N LEU A 30 -8.61 10.95 14.19
CA LEU A 30 -9.06 11.88 13.15
C LEU A 30 -9.14 11.20 11.79
N ILE A 31 -8.15 10.42 11.40
CA ILE A 31 -8.17 9.64 10.14
C ILE A 31 -9.38 8.70 10.14
N ARG A 32 -9.59 7.95 11.22
CA ARG A 32 -10.73 7.05 11.34
C ARG A 32 -12.07 7.79 11.28
N TYR A 33 -12.17 8.94 11.95
CA TYR A 33 -13.33 9.80 11.91
C TYR A 33 -13.61 10.31 10.49
N VAL A 34 -12.61 10.88 9.81
CA VAL A 34 -12.73 11.41 8.44
C VAL A 34 -13.13 10.31 7.45
N ILE A 35 -12.54 9.11 7.56
CA ILE A 35 -12.90 7.97 6.70
C ILE A 35 -14.35 7.55 6.94
N SER A 36 -14.76 7.39 8.21
CA SER A 36 -16.14 7.02 8.56
C SER A 36 -17.17 8.06 8.08
N ARG A 37 -16.80 9.35 8.12
CA ARG A 37 -17.64 10.44 7.65
C ARG A 37 -17.72 10.47 6.13
N SER A 38 -16.59 10.25 5.45
CA SER A 38 -16.51 10.25 3.99
C SER A 38 -17.38 9.16 3.37
N PHE A 39 -17.49 7.99 4.01
CA PHE A 39 -18.35 6.90 3.55
C PHE A 39 -19.80 7.35 3.33
N THR A 40 -20.36 8.10 4.29
CA THR A 40 -21.75 8.61 4.20
C THR A 40 -21.95 9.66 3.09
N PHE A 41 -20.88 10.35 2.69
CA PHE A 41 -20.95 11.42 1.68
C PHE A 41 -20.84 10.90 0.25
N PHE A 42 -20.07 9.83 0.02
CA PHE A 42 -19.77 9.34 -1.33
C PHE A 42 -20.74 8.28 -1.86
N MET A 43 -21.68 7.78 -1.03
CA MET A 43 -22.62 6.71 -1.39
C MET A 43 -23.44 7.01 -2.66
N ASN A 44 -23.72 8.29 -2.95
CA ASN A 44 -24.52 8.69 -4.12
C ASN A 44 -23.70 8.90 -5.41
N ARG A 45 -22.38 8.67 -5.41
CA ARG A 45 -21.54 8.90 -6.59
C ARG A 45 -21.45 7.66 -7.49
N ARG A 46 -21.26 7.90 -8.79
CA ARG A 46 -21.07 6.85 -9.82
C ARG A 46 -19.98 5.82 -9.47
N ASN A 47 -18.97 6.23 -8.70
CA ASN A 47 -17.81 5.40 -8.36
C ASN A 47 -17.81 4.97 -6.88
N ALA A 48 -18.96 4.93 -6.22
CA ALA A 48 -19.07 4.62 -4.78
C ALA A 48 -18.37 3.30 -4.40
N ALA A 49 -18.50 2.25 -5.22
CA ALA A 49 -17.82 0.97 -4.99
C ALA A 49 -16.28 1.10 -4.93
N VAL A 50 -15.69 1.86 -5.86
CA VAL A 50 -14.24 2.09 -5.93
C VAL A 50 -13.78 2.99 -4.79
N ILE A 51 -14.57 4.02 -4.46
CA ILE A 51 -14.27 4.93 -3.36
C ILE A 51 -14.32 4.19 -2.02
N ASP A 52 -15.35 3.36 -1.78
CA ASP A 52 -15.42 2.52 -0.59
C ASP A 52 -14.22 1.56 -0.51
N ALA A 53 -13.91 0.88 -1.62
CA ALA A 53 -12.76 -0.01 -1.66
C ALA A 53 -11.44 0.74 -1.35
N CYS A 54 -11.28 1.97 -1.84
CA CYS A 54 -10.10 2.81 -1.59
C CYS A 54 -10.01 3.25 -0.13
N LEU A 55 -11.09 3.77 0.43
CA LEU A 55 -11.18 4.18 1.83
C LEU A 55 -10.90 3.00 2.76
N TYR A 56 -11.51 1.86 2.49
CA TYR A 56 -11.23 0.62 3.19
C TYR A 56 -9.76 0.23 3.01
N GLY A 57 -9.25 0.16 1.78
CA GLY A 57 -7.85 -0.17 1.49
C GLY A 57 -6.87 0.60 2.37
N LEU A 58 -7.04 1.91 2.45
CA LEU A 58 -6.14 2.86 3.10
C LEU A 58 -6.30 2.99 4.63
N GLU A 59 -7.48 2.75 5.20
CA GLU A 59 -7.76 3.00 6.63
C GLU A 59 -6.72 2.38 7.57
N ARG A 60 -6.53 1.06 7.50
CA ARG A 60 -5.63 0.34 8.42
C ARG A 60 -4.14 0.60 8.14
N PRO A 61 -3.67 0.60 6.87
CA PRO A 61 -2.28 0.95 6.56
C PRO A 61 -1.90 2.35 7.01
N ILE A 62 -2.77 3.35 6.86
CA ILE A 62 -2.49 4.72 7.32
C ILE A 62 -2.41 4.75 8.84
N ILE A 63 -3.33 4.10 9.57
CA ILE A 63 -3.24 4.06 11.04
C ILE A 63 -1.93 3.42 11.49
N PHE A 64 -1.51 2.32 10.83
CA PHE A 64 -0.26 1.65 11.16
C PHE A 64 0.97 2.49 10.80
N SER A 65 0.95 3.25 9.70
CA SER A 65 2.07 4.12 9.32
C SER A 65 2.33 5.21 10.36
N VAL A 66 1.27 5.74 10.99
CA VAL A 66 1.41 6.70 12.09
C VAL A 66 2.16 6.08 13.28
N TRP A 67 1.90 4.81 13.62
CA TRP A 67 2.66 4.09 14.65
C TRP A 67 4.13 3.88 14.27
N VAL A 68 4.42 3.54 13.02
CA VAL A 68 5.80 3.39 12.53
C VAL A 68 6.56 4.71 12.66
N LEU A 69 5.94 5.83 12.26
CA LEU A 69 6.53 7.16 12.41
C LEU A 69 6.73 7.54 13.88
N ALA A 70 5.81 7.17 14.77
CA ALA A 70 5.94 7.41 16.20
C ALA A 70 7.20 6.75 16.78
N VAL A 71 7.42 5.47 16.45
CA VAL A 71 8.58 4.70 16.89
C VAL A 71 9.87 5.32 16.35
N GLU A 72 9.88 5.72 15.08
CA GLU A 72 11.03 6.38 14.45
C GLU A 72 11.40 7.68 15.17
N ARG A 73 10.41 8.52 15.49
CA ARG A 73 10.63 9.76 16.23
C ARG A 73 11.14 9.51 17.65
N ILE A 74 10.54 8.60 18.40
CA ILE A 74 11.01 8.25 19.76
C ILE A 74 12.47 7.77 19.71
N ASN A 75 12.83 6.98 18.70
CA ASN A 75 14.21 6.52 18.52
C ASN A 75 15.18 7.68 18.24
N GLN A 76 14.81 8.63 17.37
CA GLN A 76 15.62 9.83 17.10
C GLN A 76 15.89 10.65 18.38
N TYR A 77 14.88 10.85 19.22
CA TYR A 77 15.06 11.57 20.50
C TYR A 77 16.01 10.84 21.45
N ARG A 78 15.92 9.52 21.55
CA ARG A 78 16.83 8.72 22.40
C ARG A 78 18.28 8.83 21.93
N ILE A 79 18.52 8.78 20.61
CA ILE A 79 19.86 8.91 20.03
C ILE A 79 20.43 10.30 20.34
N ALA A 80 19.65 11.36 20.12
CA ALA A 80 20.10 12.74 20.34
C ALA A 80 20.48 13.04 21.79
N TYR A 81 19.84 12.36 22.74
CA TYR A 81 19.92 12.70 24.16
C TYR A 81 20.80 11.76 24.99
N TYR A 82 20.78 10.45 24.67
CA TYR A 82 21.61 9.45 25.35
C TYR A 82 22.89 9.09 24.57
N GLY A 83 23.09 9.65 23.38
CA GLY A 83 24.25 9.33 22.54
C GLY A 83 24.35 7.86 22.13
N VAL A 84 23.26 7.10 22.29
CA VAL A 84 23.20 5.70 21.84
C VAL A 84 23.25 5.74 20.32
N GLU A 85 24.34 5.26 19.72
CA GLU A 85 24.40 5.02 18.28
C GLU A 85 23.37 3.94 17.92
N GLY A 86 22.13 4.37 17.67
CA GLY A 86 21.16 3.54 16.98
C GLY A 86 21.64 3.42 15.54
N GLN A 87 21.80 2.18 15.04
CA GLN A 87 21.91 1.97 13.60
C GLN A 87 20.79 2.75 12.92
N ARG A 88 21.11 3.64 11.98
CA ARG A 88 20.12 4.39 11.20
C ARG A 88 19.19 3.38 10.54
N ILE A 89 17.98 3.26 11.07
CA ILE A 89 16.99 2.28 10.62
C ILE A 89 16.25 2.78 9.36
N GLU A 90 16.91 3.57 8.52
CA GLU A 90 16.31 4.19 7.33
C GLU A 90 15.79 3.13 6.37
N ASN A 91 16.52 2.02 6.25
CA ASN A 91 16.10 0.88 5.44
C ASN A 91 14.84 0.21 5.98
N LEU A 92 14.65 0.11 7.30
CA LEU A 92 13.44 -0.50 7.88
C LEU A 92 12.22 0.38 7.68
N ALA A 93 12.35 1.71 7.78
CA ALA A 93 11.25 2.62 7.53
C ALA A 93 10.76 2.52 6.07
N ILE A 94 11.70 2.45 5.12
CA ILE A 94 11.39 2.25 3.70
C ILE A 94 10.72 0.88 3.49
N LEU A 95 11.29 -0.20 4.06
CA LEU A 95 10.70 -1.55 3.97
C LEU A 95 9.28 -1.58 4.56
N ALA A 96 9.09 -1.01 5.75
CA ALA A 96 7.79 -0.94 6.39
C ALA A 96 6.78 -0.18 5.53
N PHE A 97 7.19 0.96 4.96
CA PHE A 97 6.34 1.74 4.07
C PHE A 97 5.92 0.94 2.81
N VAL A 98 6.88 0.26 2.16
CA VAL A 98 6.60 -0.58 0.99
C VAL A 98 5.58 -1.66 1.32
N TRP A 99 5.77 -2.39 2.43
CA TRP A 99 4.85 -3.44 2.84
C TRP A 99 3.48 -2.91 3.28
N LEU A 100 3.40 -1.69 3.80
CA LEU A 100 2.14 -1.01 4.06
C LEU A 100 1.37 -0.69 2.78
N VAL A 101 2.06 -0.26 1.72
CA VAL A 101 1.45 -0.04 0.39
C VAL A 101 0.95 -1.36 -0.18
N VAL A 102 1.75 -2.44 -0.12
CA VAL A 102 1.34 -3.77 -0.56
C VAL A 102 0.09 -4.23 0.20
N TRP A 103 0.07 -4.07 1.52
CA TRP A 103 -1.07 -4.43 2.36
C TRP A 103 -2.33 -3.61 2.02
N SER A 104 -2.15 -2.30 1.74
CA SER A 104 -3.22 -1.40 1.29
C SER A 104 -3.84 -1.89 -0.02
N LEU A 105 -3.02 -2.17 -1.02
CA LEU A 105 -3.48 -2.69 -2.33
C LEU A 105 -4.15 -4.05 -2.18
N TRP A 106 -3.64 -4.91 -1.29
CA TRP A 106 -4.22 -6.22 -1.01
C TRP A 106 -5.64 -6.09 -0.42
N ARG A 107 -5.84 -5.17 0.53
CA ARG A 107 -7.16 -4.84 1.11
C ARG A 107 -8.08 -4.20 0.08
N PHE A 108 -7.58 -3.23 -0.68
CA PHE A 108 -8.31 -2.55 -1.74
C PHE A 108 -8.87 -3.56 -2.75
N ALA A 109 -8.02 -4.43 -3.28
CA ALA A 109 -8.39 -5.45 -4.27
C ALA A 109 -9.50 -6.37 -3.76
N ARG A 110 -9.43 -6.78 -2.48
CA ARG A 110 -10.45 -7.62 -1.85
C ARG A 110 -11.79 -6.89 -1.73
N ARG A 111 -11.76 -5.65 -1.27
CA ARG A 111 -12.98 -4.86 -1.05
C ARG A 111 -13.63 -4.48 -2.36
N LEU A 112 -12.82 -4.16 -3.38
CA LEU A 112 -13.30 -3.84 -4.71
C LEU A 112 -14.02 -5.04 -5.33
N GLU A 113 -13.44 -6.24 -5.29
CA GLU A 113 -14.11 -7.46 -5.76
C GLU A 113 -15.45 -7.66 -5.05
N GLN A 114 -15.48 -7.57 -3.72
CA GLN A 114 -16.72 -7.72 -2.94
C GLN A 114 -17.78 -6.68 -3.35
N ASN A 115 -17.38 -5.43 -3.52
CA ASN A 115 -18.28 -4.33 -3.89
C ASN A 115 -18.78 -4.43 -5.34
N LEU A 116 -18.01 -5.06 -6.23
CA LEU A 116 -18.38 -5.26 -7.64
C LEU A 116 -19.30 -6.47 -7.84
N VAL A 117 -19.26 -7.44 -6.94
CA VAL A 117 -20.12 -8.64 -6.97
C VAL A 117 -21.40 -8.43 -6.13
N SER A 118 -21.39 -7.50 -5.17
CA SER A 118 -22.56 -7.18 -4.33
C SER A 118 -23.59 -6.31 -5.05
N ASP A 119 -24.88 -6.57 -4.80
CA ASP A 119 -26.00 -5.74 -5.27
C ASP A 119 -26.02 -4.33 -4.63
N ASP A 120 -25.26 -4.11 -3.55
CA ASP A 120 -25.21 -2.84 -2.80
C ASP A 120 -24.81 -1.62 -3.65
N PHE A 121 -24.10 -1.82 -4.77
CA PHE A 121 -23.58 -0.74 -5.61
C PHE A 121 -24.19 -0.67 -7.02
N ASP A 122 -25.15 -1.55 -7.34
CA ASP A 122 -26.20 -1.50 -8.37
C ASP A 122 -25.87 -0.94 -9.77
N ARG A 123 -24.59 -0.84 -10.17
CA ARG A 123 -24.20 -0.04 -11.35
C ARG A 123 -23.21 -0.68 -12.31
N ILE A 124 -22.61 -1.81 -11.97
CA ILE A 124 -21.79 -2.61 -12.90
C ILE A 124 -21.91 -4.08 -12.51
N PRO A 125 -22.73 -4.91 -13.20
CA PRO A 125 -22.66 -6.35 -13.04
C PRO A 125 -21.38 -6.84 -13.72
N LEU A 126 -20.25 -6.70 -13.02
CA LEU A 126 -19.03 -7.37 -13.44
C LEU A 126 -19.19 -8.85 -13.09
N ASP A 127 -18.90 -9.74 -14.04
CA ASP A 127 -18.92 -11.17 -13.75
C ASP A 127 -17.91 -11.49 -12.62
N ALA A 128 -18.32 -12.35 -11.69
CA ALA A 128 -17.54 -12.69 -10.51
C ALA A 128 -16.16 -13.25 -10.91
N GLY A 129 -16.08 -13.98 -12.02
CA GLY A 129 -14.81 -14.47 -12.57
C GLY A 129 -13.88 -13.33 -13.03
N THR A 130 -14.42 -12.25 -13.59
CA THR A 130 -13.63 -11.09 -14.02
C THR A 130 -13.12 -10.29 -12.82
N ALA A 131 -13.95 -10.12 -11.80
CA ALA A 131 -13.57 -9.43 -10.56
C ALA A 131 -12.48 -10.21 -9.79
N ASP A 132 -12.59 -11.53 -9.72
CA ASP A 132 -11.58 -12.38 -9.09
C ASP A 132 -10.25 -12.36 -9.86
N ALA A 133 -10.29 -12.49 -11.19
CA ALA A 133 -9.10 -12.39 -12.03
C ALA A 133 -8.37 -11.04 -11.84
N PHE A 134 -9.11 -9.94 -11.75
CA PHE A 134 -8.55 -8.62 -11.45
C PHE A 134 -7.90 -8.56 -10.07
N ARG A 135 -8.58 -9.09 -9.04
CA ARG A 135 -8.05 -9.18 -7.66
C ARG A 135 -6.74 -9.95 -7.62
N MET A 136 -6.70 -11.14 -8.22
CA MET A 136 -5.52 -12.00 -8.23
C MET A 136 -4.36 -11.30 -8.94
N THR A 137 -4.62 -10.71 -10.11
CA THR A 137 -3.61 -9.98 -10.90
C THR A 137 -3.03 -8.81 -10.11
N LEU A 138 -3.88 -7.95 -9.54
CA LEU A 138 -3.43 -6.78 -8.79
C LEU A 138 -2.60 -7.16 -7.55
N ARG A 139 -3.01 -8.22 -6.83
CA ARG A 139 -2.26 -8.73 -5.66
C ARG A 139 -0.91 -9.31 -6.05
N ALA A 140 -0.86 -10.09 -7.13
CA ALA A 140 0.39 -10.66 -7.63
C ALA A 140 1.38 -9.56 -8.03
N LEU A 141 0.91 -8.53 -8.75
CA LEU A 141 1.72 -7.37 -9.12
C LEU A 141 2.20 -6.61 -7.88
N ALA A 142 1.30 -6.26 -6.96
CA ALA A 142 1.66 -5.54 -5.74
C ALA A 142 2.72 -6.29 -4.92
N PHE A 143 2.55 -7.61 -4.76
CA PHE A 143 3.52 -8.43 -4.05
C PHE A 143 4.89 -8.47 -4.76
N ALA A 144 4.89 -8.67 -6.09
CA ALA A 144 6.13 -8.66 -6.87
C ALA A 144 6.87 -7.32 -6.75
N PHE A 145 6.16 -6.19 -6.85
CA PHE A 145 6.74 -4.86 -6.61
C PHE A 145 7.29 -4.72 -5.19
N GLY A 146 6.57 -5.19 -4.18
CA GLY A 146 7.03 -5.18 -2.79
C GLY A 146 8.34 -5.93 -2.58
N VAL A 147 8.47 -7.11 -3.18
CA VAL A 147 9.71 -7.91 -3.14
C VAL A 147 10.85 -7.20 -3.88
N LEU A 148 10.61 -6.69 -5.09
CA LEU A 148 11.62 -5.99 -5.88
C LEU A 148 12.19 -4.78 -5.13
N VAL A 149 11.33 -3.93 -4.58
CA VAL A 149 11.79 -2.76 -3.82
C VAL A 149 12.50 -3.20 -2.53
N SER A 150 12.03 -4.27 -1.88
CA SER A 150 12.72 -4.80 -0.69
C SER A 150 14.15 -5.27 -0.99
N MET A 151 14.35 -5.95 -2.13
CA MET A 151 15.68 -6.36 -2.59
C MET A 151 16.59 -5.15 -2.85
N GLN A 152 16.05 -4.09 -3.45
CA GLN A 152 16.79 -2.85 -3.69
C GLN A 152 17.25 -2.20 -2.38
N VAL A 153 16.39 -2.18 -1.36
CA VAL A 153 16.73 -1.60 -0.04
C VAL A 153 17.82 -2.39 0.68
N ILE A 154 17.88 -3.71 0.49
CA ILE A 154 18.91 -4.58 1.09
C ILE A 154 20.25 -4.47 0.34
N GLY A 155 20.31 -3.72 -0.78
CA GLY A 155 21.53 -3.47 -1.53
C GLY A 155 21.72 -4.37 -2.74
N VAL A 156 20.68 -5.10 -3.18
CA VAL A 156 20.72 -5.78 -4.48
C VAL A 156 20.79 -4.71 -5.58
N PRO A 157 21.78 -4.78 -6.48
CA PRO A 157 21.96 -3.74 -7.49
C PRO A 157 20.79 -3.74 -8.47
N LEU A 158 20.34 -2.53 -8.83
CA LEU A 158 19.23 -2.32 -9.77
C LEU A 158 19.49 -2.96 -11.14
N SER A 159 20.76 -3.04 -11.56
CA SER A 159 21.16 -3.71 -12.80
C SER A 159 20.78 -5.19 -12.83
N SER A 160 20.97 -5.91 -11.72
CA SER A 160 20.53 -7.30 -11.60
C SER A 160 19.01 -7.40 -11.68
N LEU A 161 18.28 -6.52 -10.98
CA LEU A 161 16.82 -6.49 -11.00
C LEU A 161 16.27 -6.21 -12.41
N VAL A 162 16.86 -5.28 -13.16
CA VAL A 162 16.50 -4.97 -14.56
C VAL A 162 16.83 -6.13 -15.51
N ALA A 163 17.97 -6.82 -15.30
CA ALA A 163 18.33 -8.00 -16.07
C ALA A 163 17.32 -9.14 -15.86
N PHE A 164 16.90 -9.40 -14.61
CA PHE A 164 15.82 -10.34 -14.30
C PHE A 164 14.47 -9.89 -14.87
N GLY A 165 14.17 -8.59 -14.83
CA GLY A 165 12.96 -8.00 -15.42
C GLY A 165 12.86 -8.25 -16.93
N SER A 166 14.00 -8.21 -17.63
CA SER A 166 14.05 -8.41 -19.08
C SER A 166 13.77 -9.88 -19.46
N ALA A 167 14.36 -10.84 -18.74
CA ALA A 167 14.12 -12.25 -18.97
C ALA A 167 12.67 -12.67 -18.60
N SER A 168 12.17 -12.20 -17.45
CA SER A 168 10.79 -12.47 -17.03
C SER A 168 9.75 -11.82 -17.95
N GLY A 169 10.02 -10.60 -18.45
CA GLY A 169 9.17 -9.93 -19.43
C GLY A 169 9.03 -10.73 -20.73
N LEU A 170 10.12 -11.33 -21.20
CA LEU A 170 10.12 -12.22 -22.37
C LEU A 170 9.27 -13.48 -22.15
N MET A 171 9.38 -14.10 -20.97
CA MET A 171 8.59 -15.27 -20.61
C MET A 171 7.09 -14.95 -20.50
N VAL A 172 6.72 -13.85 -19.85
CA VAL A 172 5.32 -13.41 -19.74
C VAL A 172 4.77 -13.03 -21.12
N GLY A 173 5.55 -12.33 -21.94
CA GLY A 173 5.18 -11.99 -23.31
C GLY A 173 4.97 -13.23 -24.19
N TYR A 174 5.82 -14.25 -24.04
CA TYR A 174 5.65 -15.53 -24.72
C TYR A 174 4.37 -16.24 -24.28
N ALA A 175 4.08 -16.26 -22.97
CA ALA A 175 2.85 -16.83 -22.44
C ALA A 175 1.58 -16.07 -22.88
N ALA A 176 1.69 -14.75 -23.09
CA ALA A 176 0.57 -13.90 -23.54
C ALA A 176 0.41 -13.83 -25.07
N LYS A 177 1.30 -14.46 -25.85
CA LYS A 177 1.35 -14.38 -27.32
C LYS A 177 -0.02 -14.67 -27.95
N ASP A 178 -0.69 -15.73 -27.50
CA ASP A 178 -1.97 -16.15 -28.06
C ASP A 178 -3.10 -15.18 -27.69
N LEU A 179 -3.08 -14.61 -26.48
CA LEU A 179 -4.04 -13.59 -26.06
C LEU A 179 -3.94 -12.33 -26.93
N VAL A 180 -2.72 -11.88 -27.20
CA VAL A 180 -2.46 -10.70 -28.05
C VAL A 180 -2.85 -10.96 -29.49
N ALA A 181 -2.52 -12.14 -30.04
CA ALA A 181 -2.92 -12.52 -31.39
C ALA A 181 -4.44 -12.56 -31.55
N ASN A 182 -5.15 -13.15 -30.58
CA ASN A 182 -6.61 -13.22 -30.57
C ASN A 182 -7.26 -11.83 -30.47
N PHE A 183 -6.71 -10.95 -29.62
CA PHE A 183 -7.18 -9.58 -29.50
C PHE A 183 -6.97 -8.78 -30.80
N ALA A 184 -5.78 -8.88 -31.41
CA ALA A 184 -5.48 -8.22 -32.67
C ALA A 184 -6.40 -8.69 -33.81
N GLY A 185 -6.66 -10.00 -33.89
CA GLY A 185 -7.62 -10.56 -34.84
C GLY A 185 -9.04 -10.02 -34.64
N ALA A 186 -9.50 -9.90 -33.39
CA ALA A 186 -10.82 -9.34 -33.07
C ALA A 186 -10.94 -7.85 -33.44
N VAL A 187 -9.87 -7.06 -33.24
CA VAL A 187 -9.83 -5.64 -33.65
C VAL A 187 -9.85 -5.51 -35.17
N MET A 188 -9.05 -6.30 -35.89
CA MET A 188 -9.04 -6.31 -37.36
C MET A 188 -10.41 -6.69 -37.93
N LEU A 189 -11.04 -7.74 -37.39
CA LEU A 189 -12.42 -8.12 -37.75
C LEU A 189 -13.43 -6.97 -37.58
N ARG A 190 -13.31 -6.19 -36.50
CA ARG A 190 -14.23 -5.07 -36.24
C ARG A 190 -13.98 -3.88 -37.18
N LEU A 191 -12.75 -3.70 -37.63
CA LEU A 191 -12.35 -2.60 -38.51
C LEU A 191 -12.63 -2.92 -39.98
N ASP A 192 -12.26 -4.11 -40.43
CA ASP A 192 -12.40 -4.52 -41.83
C ASP A 192 -13.82 -4.98 -42.18
N ARG A 193 -14.67 -5.26 -41.18
CA ARG A 193 -16.02 -5.85 -41.29
C ARG A 193 -16.18 -6.81 -42.49
N PRO A 194 -15.32 -7.85 -42.60
CA PRO A 194 -15.29 -8.71 -43.79
C PRO A 194 -16.51 -9.64 -43.90
N PHE A 195 -17.34 -9.72 -42.85
CA PHE A 195 -18.54 -10.55 -42.79
C PHE A 195 -19.70 -9.72 -42.21
N THR A 196 -20.91 -9.94 -42.72
CA THR A 196 -22.16 -9.32 -42.25
C THR A 196 -22.93 -10.28 -41.36
#